data_AF-A0A239WSB2-F1
#
_entry.id   AF-A0A239WSB2-F1
#
_cell.length_a   1.000
_cell.length_b   1.000
_cell.length_c   1.000
_cell.angle_alpha   90.00
_cell.angle_beta   90.00
_cell.angle_gamma   90.00
#
_symmetry.space_group_name_H-M   'P 1'
#
loop_
_entity.id
_entity.type
_entity.pdbx_description
1 polymer ?
#
loop_
_entity_poly.entity_id
_entity_poly.type
_entity_poly.pdbx_seq_one_letter_code
_entity_poly.pdbx_strand_id
1 'polypeptide(L)'
;MLPDMTDGVDDLVADESRDTRTGDDGRGPASNVVALHSARRPSTSAPVAAARLVLTATRVIVECVSGRRPMSHLRRIATVQAVEDIRQWPRGAGWNTVVQIGRPLIQRRDETINAVVMLEIQQHRIALALTLRGSRTWRVTWTELLRNRGVEQLISAPSR
;
A
#
# COMPACT_ATOMS: atom_id res chain seq x y z
N MET A 1 28.59 -12.41 -35.26
CA MET A 1 29.77 -12.92 -34.53
C MET A 1 29.44 -12.87 -33.04
N LEU A 2 29.24 -14.04 -32.42
CA LEU A 2 29.27 -14.20 -30.96
C LEU A 2 30.73 -14.32 -30.51
N PRO A 3 31.00 -14.01 -29.23
CA PRO A 3 31.89 -14.84 -28.44
C PRO A 3 31.10 -15.56 -27.34
N ASP A 4 31.29 -16.87 -27.32
CA ASP A 4 31.10 -17.78 -26.21
C ASP A 4 32.51 -18.13 -25.67
N MET A 5 32.60 -18.79 -24.51
CA MET A 5 33.79 -19.20 -23.72
C MET A 5 34.15 -18.25 -22.57
N THR A 6 34.38 -18.66 -21.32
CA THR A 6 34.48 -19.97 -20.66
C THR A 6 34.54 -19.74 -19.14
N ASP A 7 34.11 -20.74 -18.37
CA ASP A 7 34.34 -20.92 -16.94
C ASP A 7 35.81 -20.79 -16.50
N GLY A 8 36.01 -20.32 -15.27
CA GLY A 8 37.29 -20.31 -14.56
C GLY A 8 37.07 -20.20 -13.05
N VAL A 9 37.34 -21.31 -12.36
CA VAL A 9 37.17 -21.63 -10.95
C VAL A 9 38.19 -20.97 -10.01
N ASP A 10 37.76 -20.85 -8.73
CA ASP A 10 38.50 -20.85 -7.46
C ASP A 10 39.84 -20.14 -7.35
N ASP A 11 39.91 -19.17 -6.42
CA ASP A 11 41.03 -19.17 -5.48
C ASP A 11 40.61 -18.69 -4.08
N LEU A 12 40.83 -19.62 -3.14
CA LEU A 12 40.65 -19.51 -1.70
C LEU A 12 41.88 -18.78 -1.15
N VAL A 13 41.71 -17.67 -0.43
CA VAL A 13 42.76 -17.19 0.48
C VAL A 13 42.12 -16.89 1.83
N ALA A 14 42.25 -17.88 2.72
CA ALA A 14 42.21 -17.66 4.15
C ALA A 14 43.57 -17.10 4.58
N ASP A 15 43.56 -16.02 5.36
CA ASP A 15 44.73 -15.60 6.12
C ASP A 15 44.36 -15.53 7.60
N GLU A 16 44.88 -16.50 8.35
CA GLU A 16 44.99 -16.48 9.80
C GLU A 16 46.16 -15.57 10.18
N SER A 17 45.94 -14.59 11.05
CA SER A 17 47.00 -14.18 11.98
C SER A 17 46.41 -13.81 13.33
N ARG A 18 46.66 -14.70 14.29
CA ARG A 18 46.58 -14.48 15.73
C ARG A 18 47.67 -13.48 16.14
N ASP A 19 47.37 -12.63 17.11
CA ASP A 19 48.34 -12.38 18.17
C ASP A 19 47.66 -12.13 19.52
N THR A 20 48.36 -12.52 20.57
CA THR A 20 47.84 -12.84 21.91
C THR A 20 48.26 -11.83 22.98
N ARG A 21 47.66 -11.98 24.19
CA ARG A 21 48.14 -11.58 25.54
C ARG A 21 47.82 -10.14 26.02
N THR A 22 47.47 -9.82 27.28
CA THR A 22 47.37 -10.51 28.60
C THR A 22 46.59 -9.62 29.61
N GLY A 23 45.92 -10.22 30.62
CA GLY A 23 45.79 -9.77 32.03
C GLY A 23 44.94 -8.52 32.32
N ASP A 24 43.79 -8.53 33.00
CA ASP A 24 43.34 -9.01 34.34
C ASP A 24 43.19 -7.88 35.37
N ASP A 25 42.09 -7.98 36.13
CA ASP A 25 41.64 -7.31 37.35
C ASP A 25 41.23 -5.81 37.38
N GLY A 26 39.92 -5.60 37.62
CA GLY A 26 39.37 -4.29 37.98
C GLY A 26 37.87 -4.31 38.30
N ARG A 27 37.51 -4.90 39.45
CA ARG A 27 36.15 -4.95 40.02
C ARG A 27 35.64 -3.53 40.35
N GLY A 28 34.51 -3.12 39.75
CA GLY A 28 33.79 -1.88 40.09
C GLY A 28 32.30 -1.98 39.70
N PRO A 29 31.34 -1.58 40.56
CA PRO A 29 29.94 -1.99 40.44
C PRO A 29 29.07 -1.04 39.60
N ALA A 30 27.95 -1.58 39.13
CA ALA A 30 26.74 -0.89 38.70
C ALA A 30 26.86 0.06 37.50
N SER A 31 26.63 -0.49 36.31
CA SER A 31 25.89 0.24 35.29
C SER A 31 24.88 -0.69 34.64
N ASN A 32 23.65 -0.67 35.16
CA ASN A 32 22.47 -1.15 34.45
C ASN A 32 22.25 -0.25 33.23
N VAL A 33 23.10 -0.37 32.22
CA VAL A 33 22.77 0.11 30.89
C VAL A 33 21.84 -0.94 30.32
N VAL A 34 20.55 -0.78 30.62
CA VAL A 34 19.49 -1.36 29.82
C VAL A 34 19.81 -0.97 28.39
N ALA A 35 20.34 -1.92 27.63
CA ALA A 35 20.37 -1.84 26.19
C ALA A 35 18.91 -1.73 25.77
N LEU A 36 18.43 -0.49 25.68
CA LEU A 36 17.28 -0.09 24.90
C LEU A 36 17.61 -0.60 23.51
N HIS A 37 17.19 -1.84 23.26
CA HIS A 37 16.92 -2.33 21.93
C HIS A 37 15.97 -1.29 21.38
N SER A 38 16.53 -0.33 20.63
CA SER A 38 15.78 0.47 19.70
C SER A 38 15.01 -0.57 18.90
N ALA A 39 13.74 -0.74 19.26
CA ALA A 39 12.82 -1.60 18.57
C ALA A 39 12.76 -0.98 17.18
N ARG A 40 13.65 -1.46 16.31
CA ARG A 40 13.70 -1.10 14.90
C ARG A 40 12.30 -1.40 14.44
N ARG A 41 11.50 -0.34 14.24
CA ARG A 41 10.14 -0.49 13.72
C ARG A 41 10.28 -1.47 12.56
N PRO A 42 9.57 -2.60 12.57
CA PRO A 42 9.71 -3.59 11.51
C PRO A 42 9.55 -2.82 10.22
N SER A 43 10.63 -2.76 9.42
CA SER A 43 10.65 -2.04 8.17
C SER A 43 9.54 -2.67 7.34
N THR A 44 8.40 -1.98 7.27
CA THR A 44 7.25 -2.53 6.54
C THR A 44 7.71 -2.66 5.11
N SER A 45 7.73 -3.88 4.60
CA SER A 45 8.19 -4.12 3.23
C SER A 45 7.38 -3.24 2.28
N ALA A 46 8.04 -2.72 1.25
CA ALA A 46 7.42 -1.81 0.28
C ALA A 46 6.08 -2.32 -0.30
N PRO A 47 5.89 -3.64 -0.54
CA PRO A 47 4.59 -4.19 -0.94
C PRO A 47 3.50 -4.04 0.13
N VAL A 48 3.82 -4.30 1.40
CA VAL A 48 2.86 -4.18 2.51
C VAL A 48 2.47 -2.72 2.73
N ALA A 49 3.41 -1.78 2.58
CA ALA A 49 3.11 -0.35 2.66
C ALA A 49 2.20 0.11 1.51
N ALA A 50 2.47 -0.32 0.27
CA ALA A 50 1.64 0.01 -0.88
C ALA A 50 0.21 -0.54 -0.74
N ALA A 51 0.07 -1.78 -0.28
CA ALA A 51 -1.24 -2.38 0.00
C ALA A 51 -2.02 -1.56 1.03
N ARG A 52 -1.39 -1.18 2.16
CA ARG A 52 -2.07 -0.35 3.17
C ARG A 52 -2.54 0.99 2.61
N LEU A 53 -1.75 1.65 1.76
CA LEU A 53 -2.14 2.91 1.12
C LEU A 53 -3.37 2.75 0.22
N VAL A 54 -3.36 1.73 -0.65
CA VAL A 54 -4.46 1.41 -1.57
C VAL A 54 -5.75 1.10 -0.81
N LEU A 55 -5.66 0.24 0.21
CA LEU A 55 -6.80 -0.14 1.06
C LEU A 55 -7.38 1.07 1.80
N THR A 56 -6.51 1.93 2.33
CA THR A 56 -6.94 3.13 3.06
C THR A 56 -7.62 4.12 2.14
N ALA A 57 -7.04 4.39 0.96
CA ALA A 57 -7.63 5.27 -0.03
C ALA A 57 -9.00 4.76 -0.48
N THR A 58 -9.10 3.46 -0.80
CA THR A 58 -10.34 2.80 -1.21
C THR A 58 -11.41 2.94 -0.12
N ARG A 59 -11.07 2.65 1.13
CA ARG A 59 -11.99 2.77 2.26
C ARG A 59 -12.54 4.19 2.40
N VAL A 60 -11.68 5.21 2.34
CA VAL A 60 -12.11 6.61 2.43
C VAL A 60 -13.00 6.99 1.26
N ILE A 61 -12.68 6.55 0.04
CA ILE A 61 -13.53 6.76 -1.14
C ILE A 61 -14.91 6.16 -0.91
N VAL A 62 -14.98 4.87 -0.55
CA VAL A 62 -16.23 4.13 -0.32
C VAL A 62 -17.06 4.76 0.81
N GLU A 63 -16.44 5.14 1.93
CA GLU A 63 -17.14 5.82 3.03
C GLU A 63 -17.71 7.18 2.62
N CYS A 64 -16.99 7.93 1.77
CA CYS A 64 -17.47 9.20 1.23
C CYS A 64 -18.66 9.02 0.28
N VAL A 65 -18.58 8.07 -0.65
CA VAL A 65 -19.68 7.86 -1.61
C VAL A 65 -20.91 7.21 -0.99
N SER A 66 -20.74 6.45 0.10
CA SER A 66 -21.83 5.91 0.91
C SER A 66 -22.41 6.92 1.91
N GLY A 67 -21.90 8.15 1.98
CA GLY A 67 -22.36 9.16 2.95
C GLY A 67 -21.97 8.91 4.41
N ARG A 68 -21.16 7.88 4.70
CA ARG A 68 -20.64 7.62 6.06
C ARG A 68 -19.53 8.59 6.47
N ARG A 69 -18.93 9.27 5.48
CA ARG A 69 -17.89 10.27 5.66
C ARG A 69 -18.21 11.50 4.80
N PRO A 70 -17.93 12.73 5.26
CA PRO A 70 -18.11 13.92 4.43
C PRO A 70 -17.25 13.88 3.16
N MET A 71 -17.85 14.22 2.02
CA MET A 71 -17.16 14.23 0.72
C MET A 71 -15.93 15.14 0.68
N SER A 72 -15.89 16.19 1.52
CA SER A 72 -14.75 17.10 1.67
C SER A 72 -13.47 16.40 2.14
N HIS A 73 -13.58 15.23 2.79
CA HIS A 73 -12.43 14.46 3.26
C HIS A 73 -11.61 13.87 2.11
N LEU A 74 -12.19 13.69 0.92
CA LEU A 74 -11.44 13.25 -0.26
C LEU A 74 -10.29 14.21 -0.60
N ARG A 75 -10.44 15.52 -0.35
CA ARG A 75 -9.39 16.53 -0.60
C ARG A 75 -8.09 16.28 0.16
N ARG A 76 -8.14 15.48 1.24
CA ARG A 76 -6.94 15.10 2.02
C ARG A 76 -6.14 13.99 1.34
N ILE A 77 -6.79 13.15 0.55
CA ILE A 77 -6.20 11.93 -0.02
C ILE A 77 -6.19 11.91 -1.55
N ALA A 78 -6.82 12.86 -2.21
CA ALA A 78 -7.00 12.88 -3.67
C ALA A 78 -6.72 14.26 -4.26
N THR A 79 -6.38 14.31 -5.55
CA THR A 79 -6.29 15.54 -6.33
C THR A 79 -7.67 16.12 -6.59
N VAL A 80 -7.75 17.41 -6.95
CA VAL A 80 -9.02 18.07 -7.32
C VAL A 80 -9.72 17.31 -8.44
N GLN A 81 -8.99 16.93 -9.50
CA GLN A 81 -9.55 16.16 -10.61
C GLN A 81 -10.18 14.84 -10.14
N ALA A 82 -9.44 14.03 -9.37
CA ALA A 82 -9.97 12.76 -8.88
C ALA A 82 -11.19 12.96 -7.97
N VAL A 83 -11.24 14.03 -7.19
CA VAL A 83 -12.44 14.38 -6.39
C VAL A 83 -13.63 14.66 -7.28
N GLU A 84 -13.46 15.43 -8.36
CA GLU A 84 -14.54 15.72 -9.31
C GLU A 84 -15.00 14.45 -10.04
N ASP A 85 -14.08 13.57 -10.44
CA ASP A 85 -14.43 12.29 -11.07
C ASP A 85 -15.29 11.42 -10.13
N ILE A 86 -14.90 11.30 -8.85
CA ILE A 86 -15.67 10.55 -7.83
C ILE A 86 -17.03 11.23 -7.58
N ARG A 87 -17.14 12.56 -7.70
CA ARG A 87 -18.40 13.27 -7.51
C ARG A 87 -19.45 12.86 -8.55
N GLN A 88 -19.02 12.60 -9.78
CA GLN A 88 -19.88 12.16 -10.89
C GLN A 88 -20.37 10.70 -10.77
N TRP A 89 -19.89 9.94 -9.79
CA TRP A 89 -20.35 8.56 -9.62
C TRP A 89 -21.82 8.53 -9.17
N PRO A 90 -22.59 7.53 -9.64
CA PRO A 90 -23.99 7.39 -9.26
C PRO A 90 -24.14 7.33 -7.74
N ARG A 91 -25.23 7.90 -7.24
CA ARG A 91 -25.58 7.90 -5.81
C ARG A 91 -26.76 6.99 -5.59
N GLY A 92 -26.73 6.26 -4.48
CA GLY A 92 -27.83 5.39 -4.08
C GLY A 92 -27.42 4.49 -2.93
N ALA A 93 -28.39 3.70 -2.47
CA ALA A 93 -28.26 2.90 -1.25
C ALA A 93 -27.27 1.74 -1.40
N GLY A 94 -27.01 1.31 -2.63
CA GLY A 94 -26.06 0.23 -2.93
C GLY A 94 -24.68 0.45 -2.29
N TRP A 95 -24.24 1.71 -2.22
CA TRP A 95 -22.95 2.07 -1.60
C TRP A 95 -22.83 1.68 -0.12
N ASN A 96 -23.94 1.58 0.61
CA ASN A 96 -23.94 1.21 2.03
C ASN A 96 -23.61 -0.27 2.25
N THR A 97 -23.80 -1.10 1.21
CA THR A 97 -23.54 -2.54 1.25
C THR A 97 -22.17 -2.91 0.69
N VAL A 98 -21.40 -1.93 0.23
CA VAL A 98 -20.09 -2.18 -0.40
C VAL A 98 -19.13 -2.77 0.61
N VAL A 99 -18.61 -3.94 0.27
CA VAL A 99 -17.49 -4.55 0.97
C VAL A 99 -16.31 -4.72 0.03
N GLN A 100 -15.11 -4.52 0.54
CA GLN A 100 -13.91 -4.83 -0.22
C GLN A 100 -13.63 -6.32 -0.11
N ILE A 101 -13.35 -6.98 -1.23
CA ILE A 101 -13.08 -8.42 -1.30
C ILE A 101 -11.71 -8.70 -1.91
N GLY A 102 -11.10 -9.79 -1.48
CA GLY A 102 -9.80 -10.24 -1.99
C GLY A 102 -8.63 -9.29 -1.68
N ARG A 103 -7.46 -9.65 -2.19
CA ARG A 103 -6.26 -8.80 -2.13
C ARG A 103 -6.24 -7.85 -3.32
N PRO A 104 -5.87 -6.58 -3.14
CA PRO A 104 -5.73 -5.65 -4.26
C PRO A 104 -4.60 -6.12 -5.19
N LEU A 105 -4.83 -6.00 -6.49
CA LEU A 105 -3.76 -6.14 -7.48
C LEU A 105 -3.00 -4.82 -7.51
N ILE A 106 -1.69 -4.86 -7.28
CA ILE A 106 -0.87 -3.67 -7.11
C ILE A 106 0.35 -3.74 -8.01
N GLN A 107 0.55 -2.69 -8.78
CA GLN A 107 1.78 -2.42 -9.51
C GLN A 107 2.39 -1.12 -8.99
N ARG A 108 3.59 -1.21 -8.42
CA ARG A 108 4.34 -0.05 -7.96
C ARG A 108 5.53 0.20 -8.88
N ARG A 109 5.69 1.43 -9.33
CA ARG A 109 6.87 1.93 -10.07
C ARG A 109 7.21 3.30 -9.52
N ASP A 110 8.39 3.40 -8.91
CA ASP A 110 8.88 4.63 -8.27
C ASP A 110 7.85 5.23 -7.27
N GLU A 111 7.45 6.46 -7.54
CA GLU A 111 6.45 7.26 -6.82
C GLU A 111 5.01 7.02 -7.30
N THR A 112 4.78 6.00 -8.14
CA THR A 112 3.45 5.66 -8.65
C THR A 112 3.01 4.28 -8.18
N ILE A 113 1.77 4.19 -7.69
CA ILE A 113 1.09 2.94 -7.38
C ILE A 113 -0.17 2.89 -8.24
N ASN A 114 -0.25 1.91 -9.14
CA ASN A 114 -1.48 1.56 -9.83
C ASN A 114 -2.09 0.35 -9.12
N ALA A 115 -3.39 0.40 -8.85
CA ALA A 115 -4.07 -0.68 -8.18
C ALA A 115 -5.47 -0.95 -8.73
N VAL A 116 -5.87 -2.22 -8.65
CA VAL A 116 -7.24 -2.66 -8.86
C VAL A 116 -7.72 -3.34 -7.59
N VAL A 117 -8.85 -2.86 -7.08
CA VAL A 117 -9.49 -3.37 -5.87
C VAL A 117 -10.83 -3.96 -6.25
N MET A 118 -11.08 -5.19 -5.82
CA MET A 118 -12.38 -5.82 -6.00
C MET A 118 -13.31 -5.41 -4.86
N LEU A 119 -14.49 -4.96 -5.23
CA LEU A 119 -15.58 -4.61 -4.33
C LEU A 119 -16.75 -5.55 -4.62
N GLU A 120 -17.59 -5.76 -3.61
CA GLU A 120 -18.86 -6.46 -3.74
C GLU A 120 -19.99 -5.54 -3.30
N ILE A 121 -21.04 -5.46 -4.13
CA ILE A 121 -22.28 -4.70 -3.86
C ILE A 121 -23.44 -5.65 -4.09
N GLN A 122 -24.25 -5.94 -3.06
CA GLN A 122 -25.41 -6.83 -3.19
C GLN A 122 -25.07 -8.12 -3.98
N GLN A 123 -23.97 -8.80 -3.61
CA GLN A 123 -23.47 -10.03 -4.25
C GLN A 123 -22.91 -9.87 -5.68
N HIS A 124 -22.80 -8.64 -6.19
CA HIS A 124 -22.19 -8.35 -7.49
C HIS A 124 -20.77 -7.82 -7.31
N ARG A 125 -19.83 -8.43 -8.03
CA ARG A 125 -18.41 -8.03 -7.99
C ARG A 125 -18.15 -6.91 -8.98
N ILE A 126 -17.49 -5.86 -8.50
CA ILE A 126 -17.09 -4.72 -9.32
C ILE A 126 -15.64 -4.37 -9.03
N ALA A 127 -14.97 -3.78 -10.01
CA ALA A 127 -13.58 -3.38 -9.88
C ALA A 127 -13.48 -1.86 -9.72
N LEU A 128 -12.66 -1.44 -8.78
CA LEU A 128 -12.22 -0.08 -8.59
C LEU A 128 -10.75 0.01 -8.99
N ALA A 129 -10.45 0.74 -10.05
CA ALA A 129 -9.10 1.08 -10.44
C ALA A 129 -8.71 2.43 -9.81
N LEU A 130 -7.48 2.53 -9.30
CA LEU A 130 -6.93 3.78 -8.77
C LEU A 130 -5.44 3.91 -9.02
N THR A 131 -4.99 5.14 -9.22
CA THR A 131 -3.57 5.52 -9.25
C THR A 131 -3.28 6.45 -8.08
N LEU A 132 -2.29 6.09 -7.27
CA LEU A 132 -1.69 6.98 -6.28
C LEU A 132 -0.34 7.47 -6.79
N ARG A 133 -0.07 8.77 -6.63
CA ARG A 133 1.26 9.35 -6.81
C ARG A 133 1.76 9.93 -5.50
N GLY A 134 3.00 9.63 -5.15
CA GLY A 134 3.63 10.08 -3.92
C GLY A 134 4.76 11.05 -4.22
N SER A 135 4.52 12.35 -4.07
CA SER A 135 5.61 13.36 -4.08
C SER A 135 6.05 13.66 -2.65
N ARG A 136 5.26 14.47 -1.92
CA ARG A 136 5.43 14.69 -0.46
C ARG A 136 4.49 13.82 0.38
N THR A 137 3.31 13.55 -0.17
CA THR A 137 2.31 12.64 0.40
C THR A 137 1.66 11.85 -0.74
N TRP A 138 1.23 10.63 -0.45
CA TRP A 138 0.51 9.82 -1.42
C TRP A 138 -0.90 10.38 -1.64
N ARG A 139 -1.24 10.65 -2.89
CA ARG A 139 -2.58 11.11 -3.29
C ARG A 139 -3.12 10.28 -4.44
N VAL A 140 -4.40 9.98 -4.38
CA VAL A 140 -5.18 9.46 -5.52
C VAL A 140 -5.21 10.55 -6.59
N THR A 141 -4.58 10.29 -7.72
CA THR A 141 -4.56 11.22 -8.87
C THR A 141 -5.58 10.85 -9.92
N TRP A 142 -6.00 9.58 -9.93
CA TRP A 142 -6.96 9.04 -10.86
C TRP A 142 -7.69 7.86 -10.23
N THR A 143 -8.97 7.71 -10.57
CA THR A 143 -9.81 6.62 -10.09
C THR A 143 -10.93 6.36 -11.07
N GLU A 144 -11.25 5.09 -11.25
CA GLU A 144 -12.35 4.66 -12.11
C GLU A 144 -13.05 3.46 -11.50
N LEU A 145 -14.37 3.56 -11.41
CA LEU A 145 -15.22 2.41 -11.14
C LEU A 145 -15.54 1.77 -12.48
N LEU A 146 -15.12 0.51 -12.68
CA LEU A 146 -15.50 -0.24 -13.87
C LEU A 146 -16.99 -0.55 -13.80
N ARG A 147 -17.75 0.24 -14.55
CA ARG A 147 -19.21 0.24 -14.56
C ARG A 147 -19.72 -0.44 -15.82
N ASN A 148 -20.66 -1.35 -15.65
CA ASN A 148 -21.58 -1.75 -16.71
C ASN A 148 -23.00 -1.33 -16.28
N ARG A 149 -23.97 -1.43 -17.19
CA ARG A 149 -25.37 -1.03 -16.93
C ARG A 149 -25.96 -1.68 -15.67
N GLY A 150 -25.60 -2.93 -15.37
CA GLY A 150 -26.04 -3.63 -14.16
C GLY A 150 -25.46 -3.02 -12.88
N VAL A 151 -24.17 -2.67 -12.89
CA VAL A 151 -23.51 -1.98 -11.77
C VAL A 151 -24.13 -0.61 -11.49
N GLU A 152 -24.47 0.14 -12.54
CA GLU A 152 -25.12 1.45 -12.37
C GLU A 152 -26.50 1.32 -11.74
N GLN A 153 -27.29 0.32 -12.13
CA GLN A 153 -28.60 0.06 -11.54
C GLN A 153 -28.52 -0.35 -10.07
N LEU A 154 -27.57 -1.22 -9.72
CA LEU A 154 -27.35 -1.68 -8.34
C LEU A 154 -26.93 -0.55 -7.41
N ILE A 155 -26.08 0.35 -7.89
CA ILE A 155 -25.57 1.46 -7.11
C ILE A 155 -26.63 2.56 -6.95
N SER A 156 -27.41 2.82 -8.00
CA SER A 156 -28.40 3.90 -8.04
C SER A 156 -29.75 3.53 -7.44
N ALA A 157 -29.94 2.25 -7.07
CA ALA A 157 -31.19 1.79 -6.48
C ALA A 157 -31.52 2.58 -5.21
N PRO A 158 -32.78 3.05 -5.05
CA PRO A 158 -33.21 3.72 -3.84
C PRO A 158 -33.14 2.78 -2.64
N SER A 159 -32.90 3.35 -1.46
CA SER A 159 -32.98 2.61 -0.20
C SER A 159 -34.39 2.03 -0.09
N ARG A 160 -34.50 0.70 0.02
CA ARG A 160 -35.77 0.04 0.35
C ARG A 160 -36.15 0.29 1.80
#